data_AF-A0A4S2DBB8-F1
#
_entry.id   AF-A0A4S2DBB8-F1
#
_cell.length_a   1.000
_cell.length_b   1.000
_cell.length_c   1.000
_cell.angle_alpha   90.00
_cell.angle_beta   90.00
_cell.angle_gamma   90.00
#
_symmetry.space_group_name_H-M   'P 1'
#
loop_
_entity.id
_entity.type
_entity.pdbx_description
1 polymer ?
#
loop_
_entity_poly.entity_id
_entity_poly.type
_entity_poly.pdbx_seq_one_letter_code
_entity_poly.pdbx_strand_id
1 'polypeptide(L)'
;MSIIAPASPGRVTWARVSEGFFVASRAGDYVGCVEATPDGHFVGFDSRSTPVGRYVSLAEAQRAVFTAHAVRPESGVESSPRAQVLWQTAATVSGVVALGALATAVLTTPLI
;
A
#
# COMPACT_ATOMS: atom_id res chain seq x y z
N MET A 1 33.13 15.43 -11.69
CA MET A 1 32.75 14.59 -10.53
C MET A 1 31.49 15.19 -9.94
N SER A 2 30.32 14.60 -10.19
CA SER A 2 29.06 15.09 -9.59
C SER A 2 28.86 14.40 -8.26
N ILE A 3 28.93 15.16 -7.17
CA ILE A 3 28.45 14.73 -5.85
C ILE A 3 26.93 14.74 -5.92
N ILE A 4 26.31 13.58 -5.77
CA ILE A 4 24.87 13.50 -5.51
C ILE A 4 24.74 13.82 -4.02
N ALA A 5 24.28 15.02 -3.68
CA ALA A 5 23.93 15.34 -2.31
C ALA A 5 22.81 14.39 -1.88
N PRO A 6 22.85 13.80 -0.67
CA PRO A 6 21.75 12.99 -0.19
C PRO A 6 20.49 13.87 -0.16
N ALA A 7 19.43 13.42 -0.85
CA ALA A 7 18.14 14.11 -0.79
C ALA A 7 17.74 14.22 0.68
N SER A 8 17.46 15.44 1.15
CA SER A 8 16.94 15.63 2.52
C SER A 8 15.74 14.71 2.67
N PRO A 9 15.70 13.84 3.70
CA PRO A 9 14.64 12.86 3.80
C PRO A 9 13.33 13.63 3.96
N GLY A 10 12.51 13.62 2.90
CA GLY A 10 11.34 14.49 2.79
C GLY A 10 10.38 14.29 3.97
N ARG A 11 9.55 15.29 4.24
CA ARG A 11 8.41 15.14 5.17
C ARG A 11 7.40 14.17 4.54
N VAL A 12 6.80 13.31 5.37
CA VAL A 12 5.67 12.49 4.93
C VAL A 12 4.46 13.38 4.70
N THR A 13 3.91 13.33 3.50
CA THR A 13 2.70 14.04 3.09
C THR A 13 1.56 13.07 2.86
N TRP A 14 0.33 13.52 3.07
CA TRP A 14 -0.88 12.71 2.90
C TRP A 14 -1.76 13.30 1.81
N ALA A 15 -2.20 12.45 0.88
CA ALA A 15 -3.17 12.80 -0.15
C ALA A 15 -4.42 11.94 0.02
N ARG A 16 -5.61 12.56 -0.06
CA ARG A 16 -6.88 11.83 -0.18
C ARG A 16 -7.06 11.46 -1.65
N VAL A 17 -7.03 10.16 -1.94
CA VAL A 17 -7.12 9.64 -3.32
C VAL A 17 -8.57 9.33 -3.69
N SER A 18 -9.34 8.82 -2.73
CA SER A 18 -10.80 8.65 -2.86
C SER A 18 -11.50 8.94 -1.55
N GLU A 19 -12.83 8.86 -1.57
CA GLU A 19 -13.63 8.80 -0.34
C GLU A 19 -13.09 7.65 0.54
N GLY A 20 -12.88 7.91 1.83
CA GLY A 20 -12.28 6.95 2.76
C GLY A 20 -10.81 6.57 2.55
N PHE A 21 -10.13 6.94 1.47
CA PHE A 21 -8.79 6.41 1.16
C PHE A 21 -7.71 7.50 1.08
N PHE A 22 -6.67 7.32 1.90
CA PHE A 22 -5.58 8.27 2.06
C PHE A 22 -4.23 7.59 1.83
N VAL A 23 -3.35 8.21 1.06
CA VAL A 23 -2.02 7.68 0.74
C VAL A 23 -0.95 8.60 1.31
N ALA A 24 0.04 7.99 1.96
CA ALA A 24 1.23 8.65 2.46
C ALA A 24 2.38 8.52 1.45
N SER A 25 3.08 9.62 1.21
CA SER A 25 4.31 9.65 0.41
C SER A 25 5.42 10.43 1.10
N ARG A 26 6.68 10.05 0.84
CA ARG A 26 7.89 10.73 1.34
C ARG A 26 8.84 10.95 0.17
N ALA A 27 9.11 12.20 -0.18
CA ALA A 27 9.98 12.54 -1.31
C ALA A 27 9.59 11.85 -2.64
N GLY A 28 8.30 11.56 -2.83
CA GLY A 28 7.79 10.84 -4.01
C GLY A 28 7.62 9.33 -3.81
N ASP A 29 8.23 8.74 -2.78
CA ASP A 29 8.12 7.31 -2.48
C ASP A 29 6.84 7.00 -1.70
N TYR A 30 6.24 5.84 -1.99
CA TYR A 30 5.07 5.34 -1.28
C TYR A 30 5.46 4.85 0.13
N VAL A 31 4.78 5.38 1.15
CA VAL A 31 5.03 5.04 2.55
C VAL A 31 4.00 4.02 3.07
N GLY A 32 2.75 4.18 2.65
CA GLY A 32 1.61 3.41 3.13
C GLY A 32 0.29 4.11 2.85
N CYS A 33 -0.80 3.55 3.33
CA CYS A 33 -2.13 4.12 3.15
C CYS A 33 -3.01 3.93 4.39
N VAL A 34 -4.11 4.67 4.44
CA VAL A 34 -5.18 4.50 5.41
C VAL A 34 -6.50 4.38 4.66
N GLU A 35 -7.29 3.38 5.04
CA GLU A 35 -8.61 3.13 4.47
C GLU A 35 -9.67 3.22 5.56
N ALA A 36 -10.72 4.00 5.31
CA ALA A 36 -11.90 4.05 6.15
C ALA A 36 -12.76 2.80 5.92
N THR A 37 -13.22 2.22 7.01
CA THR A 37 -14.06 1.04 7.02
C THR A 37 -15.54 1.48 7.12
N PRO A 38 -16.52 0.73 6.57
CA PRO A 38 -17.93 1.13 6.60
C PRO A 38 -18.52 1.35 8.00
N ASP A 39 -17.90 0.79 9.04
CA ASP A 39 -18.26 0.95 10.44
C ASP A 39 -17.58 2.16 11.12
N GLY A 40 -16.95 3.05 10.33
CA GLY A 40 -16.41 4.32 10.80
C GLY A 40 -14.99 4.24 11.39
N HIS A 41 -14.35 3.08 11.32
CA HIS A 41 -12.96 2.90 11.72
C HIS A 41 -11.98 3.19 10.57
N PHE A 42 -10.70 3.25 10.89
CA PHE A 42 -9.61 3.44 9.93
C PHE A 42 -8.61 2.30 10.05
N VAL A 43 -8.26 1.66 8.94
CA VAL A 43 -7.20 0.65 8.87
C VAL A 43 -5.97 1.28 8.25
N GLY A 44 -4.84 1.21 8.96
CA GLY A 44 -3.55 1.65 8.44
C GLY A 44 -2.82 0.49 7.76
N PHE A 45 -2.19 0.75 6.62
CA PHE A 45 -1.37 -0.20 5.88
C PHE A 45 0.03 0.35 5.65
N ASP A 46 1.03 -0.52 5.71
CA ASP A 46 2.42 -0.18 5.43
C ASP A 46 2.72 -0.12 3.91
N SER A 47 3.98 0.13 3.55
CA SER A 47 4.46 0.16 2.17
C SER A 47 4.24 -1.13 1.37
N ARG A 48 3.97 -2.26 2.03
CA ARG A 48 3.72 -3.58 1.44
C ARG A 48 2.24 -3.96 1.45
N SER A 49 1.37 -3.01 1.78
CA SER A 49 -0.06 -3.25 2.00
C SER A 49 -0.34 -4.26 3.12
N THR A 50 0.57 -4.36 4.10
CA THR A 50 0.35 -5.16 5.31
C THR A 50 -0.42 -4.31 6.32
N PRO A 51 -1.52 -4.80 6.89
CA PRO A 51 -2.28 -4.04 7.88
C PRO A 51 -1.44 -3.84 9.15
N VAL A 52 -1.26 -2.58 9.54
CA VAL A 52 -0.58 -2.15 10.76
C VAL A 52 -1.51 -2.21 11.96
N GLY A 53 -2.80 -1.95 11.73
CA GLY A 53 -3.83 -2.00 12.76
C GLY A 53 -5.10 -1.26 12.36
N ARG A 54 -6.07 -1.27 13.26
CA ARG A 54 -7.36 -0.60 13.12
C ARG A 54 -7.57 0.41 14.25
N TYR A 55 -8.07 1.58 13.88
CA TYR A 55 -8.10 2.77 14.71
C TYR A 55 -9.45 3.44 14.64
N VAL A 56 -9.79 4.23 15.66
CA VAL A 56 -11.04 5.00 15.71
C VAL A 56 -10.88 6.35 14.99
N SER A 57 -9.65 6.86 14.91
CA SER A 57 -9.36 8.14 14.26
C SER A 57 -8.38 8.01 13.11
N LEU A 58 -8.58 8.84 12.07
CA LEU A 58 -7.65 8.97 10.95
C LEU A 58 -6.25 9.36 11.42
N ALA A 59 -6.15 10.29 12.37
CA ALA A 59 -4.87 10.76 12.90
C ALA A 59 -4.07 9.63 13.59
N GLU A 60 -4.73 8.74 14.32
CA GLU A 60 -4.09 7.57 14.92
C GLU A 60 -3.59 6.59 13.85
N ALA A 61 -4.41 6.32 12.83
CA ALA A 61 -4.03 5.46 11.73
C ALA A 61 -2.81 6.02 10.97
N GLN A 62 -2.82 7.32 10.64
CA GLN A 62 -1.72 7.98 9.97
C GLN A 62 -0.42 7.92 10.78
N ARG A 63 -0.52 8.17 12.09
CA ARG A 63 0.63 8.08 13.00
C ARG A 63 1.16 6.64 13.07
N ALA A 64 0.29 5.65 13.12
CA ALA A 64 0.70 4.25 13.15
C ALA A 64 1.42 3.83 11.87
N VAL A 65 0.91 4.22 10.70
CA VAL A 65 1.58 4.00 9.41
C VAL A 65 2.96 4.68 9.37
N PHE A 66 3.07 5.91 9.87
CA PHE A 66 4.35 6.60 9.98
C PHE A 66 5.34 5.86 10.89
N THR A 67 4.90 5.43 12.08
CA THR A 67 5.74 4.68 13.01
C THR A 67 6.18 3.34 12.43
N ALA A 68 5.27 2.61 11.77
CA ALA A 68 5.59 1.34 11.11
C ALA A 68 6.65 1.50 10.02
N HIS A 69 6.60 2.61 9.27
CA HIS A 69 7.63 2.95 8.30
C HIS A 69 8.96 3.35 8.95
N ALA A 70 8.95 4.11 10.05
CA ALA A 70 10.16 4.56 10.74
C ALA A 70 10.91 3.43 11.47
N VAL A 71 10.20 2.39 11.94
CA VAL A 71 10.83 1.19 12.53
C VAL A 71 11.59 0.39 11.47
N ARG A 72 11.27 0.56 10.19
CA ARG A 72 12.03 -0.04 9.12
C ARG A 72 13.38 0.68 9.01
N PRO A 73 14.51 -0.01 9.14
CA PRO A 73 15.79 0.59 8.80
C PRO A 73 15.70 1.03 7.34
N GLU A 74 15.88 2.34 7.13
CA GLU A 74 16.03 2.99 5.83
C GLU A 74 16.93 2.05 5.03
N SER A 75 16.35 1.28 4.11
CA SER A 75 17.11 0.43 3.22
C SER A 75 17.72 1.40 2.22
N GLY A 76 18.72 2.16 2.69
CA GLY A 76 19.47 3.09 1.89
C GLY A 76 19.90 2.33 0.66
N VAL A 77 19.66 2.95 -0.49
CA VAL A 77 20.28 2.68 -1.78
C VAL A 77 21.52 1.78 -1.64
N GLU A 78 21.25 0.49 -1.63
CA GLU A 78 22.13 -0.56 -2.08
C GLU A 78 21.19 -1.34 -2.98
N SER A 79 21.08 -0.86 -4.21
CA SER A 79 20.84 -1.73 -5.35
C SER A 79 21.91 -2.82 -5.27
N SER A 80 21.70 -3.83 -4.45
CA SER A 80 22.48 -5.05 -4.47
C SER A 80 21.91 -5.86 -5.63
N PRO A 81 22.61 -5.94 -6.79
CA PRO A 81 22.20 -6.80 -7.89
C PRO A 81 22.46 -8.27 -7.56
N ARG A 82 22.73 -8.60 -6.28
CA ARG A 82 23.19 -9.91 -5.81
C ARG A 82 22.21 -10.64 -4.90
N ALA A 83 21.12 -10.02 -4.46
CA ALA A 83 20.08 -10.72 -3.68
C ALA A 83 18.99 -11.37 -4.55
N GLN A 84 19.13 -11.34 -5.88
CA GLN A 84 18.17 -11.96 -6.82
C GLN A 84 18.42 -13.44 -7.11
N VAL A 85 19.56 -14.02 -6.70
CA VAL A 85 19.96 -15.37 -7.17
C VAL A 85 19.51 -16.52 -6.25
N LEU A 86 18.84 -16.28 -5.12
CA LEU A 86 18.51 -17.39 -4.21
C LEU A 86 17.19 -17.28 -3.46
N TRP A 87 16.09 -16.92 -4.15
CA TRP A 87 14.73 -17.16 -3.67
C TRP A 87 13.79 -17.73 -4.75
N GLN A 88 14.34 -18.41 -5.76
CA GLN A 88 13.56 -19.08 -6.81
C GLN A 88 13.13 -20.52 -6.46
N THR A 89 13.07 -20.92 -5.19
CA THR A 89 12.63 -22.28 -4.82
C THR A 89 11.72 -22.30 -3.59
N ALA A 90 10.55 -21.66 -3.71
CA ALA A 90 9.39 -22.07 -2.91
C ALA A 90 8.11 -21.70 -3.68
N ALA A 91 7.78 -22.51 -4.69
CA ALA A 91 6.43 -22.57 -5.22
C ALA A 91 5.52 -23.07 -4.08
N THR A 92 4.77 -22.16 -3.46
CA THR A 92 3.66 -22.54 -2.57
C THR A 92 2.36 -22.09 -3.19
N VAL A 93 1.86 -22.99 -4.03
CA VAL A 93 0.46 -23.38 -4.22
C VAL A 93 -0.58 -22.66 -3.32
N SER A 94 -1.62 -22.16 -4.00
CA SER A 94 -3.02 -21.96 -3.56
C SER A 94 -3.45 -20.64 -2.89
N GLY A 95 -4.47 -20.02 -3.49
CA GLY A 95 -5.29 -18.99 -2.84
C GLY A 95 -6.18 -18.20 -3.79
N VAL A 96 -7.06 -18.87 -4.56
CA VAL A 96 -8.12 -18.22 -5.33
C VAL A 96 -9.08 -17.50 -4.38
N VAL A 97 -9.22 -16.18 -4.50
CA VAL A 97 -10.41 -15.44 -4.04
C VAL A 97 -11.02 -14.76 -5.24
N ALA A 98 -11.72 -15.55 -6.05
CA ALA A 98 -12.68 -15.06 -7.04
C ALA A 98 -14.06 -15.06 -6.36
N LEU A 99 -14.42 -13.96 -5.69
CA LEU A 99 -15.78 -13.72 -5.25
C LEU A 99 -16.26 -12.40 -5.87
N GLY A 100 -16.92 -12.51 -7.01
CA GLY A 100 -17.42 -11.35 -7.76
C GLY A 100 -18.19 -11.78 -9.00
N ALA A 101 -19.24 -12.57 -8.80
CA ALA A 101 -20.23 -12.83 -9.84
C ALA A 101 -20.98 -11.53 -10.15
N LEU A 102 -20.60 -10.84 -11.23
CA LEU A 102 -21.43 -9.82 -11.85
C LEU A 102 -22.20 -10.48 -13.00
N ALA A 103 -23.46 -10.82 -12.71
CA ALA A 103 -24.44 -11.20 -13.71
C ALA A 103 -24.73 -9.98 -14.61
N THR A 104 -24.09 -9.91 -15.77
CA THR A 104 -24.49 -8.99 -16.83
C THR A 104 -25.67 -9.60 -17.58
N ALA A 105 -26.88 -9.18 -17.22
CA ALA A 105 -28.07 -9.37 -18.03
C ALA A 105 -27.95 -8.45 -19.27
N VAL A 106 -27.82 -9.03 -20.46
CA VAL A 106 -28.08 -8.33 -21.72
C VAL A 106 -29.19 -9.06 -22.45
N LEU A 107 -30.35 -8.45 -22.35
CA LEU A 107 -31.57 -8.73 -23.09
C LEU A 107 -31.34 -8.37 -24.56
N THR A 108 -31.29 -9.35 -25.45
CA THR A 108 -31.51 -9.12 -26.89
C THR A 108 -32.48 -10.14 -27.43
N THR A 109 -33.77 -9.79 -27.41
CA THR A 109 -34.73 -10.27 -28.41
C THR A 109 -34.28 -9.79 -29.79
N PRO A 110 -34.45 -10.63 -30.82
CA PRO A 110 -35.48 -10.25 -31.79
C PRO A 110 -36.46 -11.39 -32.09
N LEU A 111 -37.70 -10.95 -32.27
CA LEU A 111 -38.89 -11.67 -32.67
C LEU A 111 -38.91 -11.84 -34.20
N ILE A 112 -39.56 -12.93 -34.64
CA ILE A 112 -40.07 -13.27 -35.99
C ILE A 112 -39.07 -13.96 -36.91
#